data_AF-A0A2B7Z571-F1
#
_entry.id   AF-A0A2B7Z571-F1
#
_cell.length_a   1.000
_cell.length_b   1.000
_cell.length_c   1.000
_cell.angle_alpha   90.00
_cell.angle_beta   90.00
_cell.angle_gamma   90.00
#
_symmetry.space_group_name_H-M   'P 1'
#
loop_
_entity.id
_entity.type
_entity.pdbx_description
1 polymer ?
#
loop_
_entity_poly.entity_id
_entity_poly.type
_entity_poly.pdbx_seq_one_letter_code
_entity_poly.pdbx_strand_id
1 'polypeptide(L)'
;MLLEIDDPTVFSVFEEAELKQPAPRKVLGDRVIYKSRRIPRTRCLPIITDFGEARFADEDYRGQDVMPDVYRAPEVILKMNWDNKVDIWSIAMVFWDLVAGRTLFQARNGQQLLDDTLHLAEMVAIMGPPSREFLE
;
A
#
# COMPACT_ATOMS: atom_id res chain seq x y z
N MET A 1 4.89 -2.80 -5.61
CA MET A 1 5.01 -2.47 -7.06
C MET A 1 6.47 -2.44 -7.46
N LEU A 2 6.82 -3.10 -8.57
CA LEU A 2 8.10 -2.91 -9.23
C LEU A 2 7.91 -1.95 -10.40
N LEU A 3 8.90 -1.08 -10.62
CA LEU A 3 8.96 -0.24 -11.82
C LEU A 3 10.06 -0.81 -12.70
N GLU A 4 9.72 -1.13 -13.94
CA GLU A 4 10.72 -1.47 -14.94
C GLU A 4 11.60 -0.25 -15.22
N ILE A 5 12.88 -0.51 -15.52
CA ILE A 5 13.85 0.48 -15.93
C ILE A 5 14.02 0.35 -17.44
N ASP A 6 13.47 1.31 -18.18
CA ASP A 6 13.58 1.43 -19.64
C ASP A 6 14.91 2.06 -20.08
N ASP A 7 15.52 2.88 -19.23
CA ASP A 7 16.79 3.54 -19.49
C ASP A 7 17.89 3.05 -18.53
N PRO A 8 18.82 2.18 -18.97
CA PRO A 8 19.88 1.66 -18.13
C PRO A 8 20.90 2.74 -17.70
N THR A 9 20.92 3.92 -18.31
CA THR A 9 21.81 5.02 -17.88
C THR A 9 21.49 5.49 -16.46
N VAL A 10 20.29 5.21 -15.96
CA VAL A 10 19.91 5.46 -14.56
C VAL A 10 20.85 4.78 -13.57
N PHE A 11 21.42 3.62 -13.92
CA PHE A 11 22.36 2.91 -13.07
C PHE A 11 23.69 3.63 -12.96
N SER A 12 24.19 4.24 -14.03
CA SER A 12 25.41 5.05 -13.99
C SER A 12 25.23 6.30 -13.12
N VAL A 13 24.07 6.96 -13.23
CA VAL A 13 23.72 8.08 -12.35
C VAL A 13 23.68 7.64 -10.89
N PHE A 14 23.10 6.47 -10.62
CA PHE A 14 23.03 5.88 -9.28
C PHE A 14 24.43 5.56 -8.72
N GLU A 15 25.28 4.92 -9.52
CA GLU A 15 26.66 4.59 -9.17
C GLU A 15 27.47 5.85 -8.86
N GLU A 16 27.45 6.85 -9.74
CA GLU A 16 28.13 8.12 -9.50
C GLU A 16 27.62 8.82 -8.24
N ALA A 17 26.31 8.77 -7.97
CA ALA A 17 25.73 9.36 -6.77
C ALA A 17 26.17 8.61 -5.49
N GLU A 18 26.30 7.29 -5.54
CA GLU A 18 26.82 6.49 -4.42
C GLU A 18 28.31 6.76 -4.18
N LEU A 19 29.11 6.96 -5.23
CA LEU A 19 30.52 7.33 -5.12
C LEU A 19 30.70 8.74 -4.52
N LYS A 20 29.96 9.73 -5.03
CA LYS A 20 30.08 11.13 -4.61
C LYS A 20 29.52 11.38 -3.21
N GLN A 21 28.40 10.73 -2.88
CA GLN A 21 27.72 10.90 -1.60
C GLN A 21 27.19 9.55 -1.15
N PRO A 22 27.96 8.70 -0.42
CA PRO A 22 27.55 7.34 -0.06
C PRO A 22 26.27 7.27 0.77
N ALA A 23 25.50 6.20 0.60
CA ALA A 23 24.24 6.03 1.33
C ALA A 23 24.56 5.79 2.81
N PRO A 24 23.71 6.25 3.75
CA PRO A 24 23.83 5.84 5.14
C PRO A 24 23.91 4.31 5.21
N ARG A 25 24.97 3.82 5.85
CA ARG A 25 25.26 2.38 5.93
C ARG A 25 25.68 1.98 7.33
N LYS A 26 25.26 0.78 7.73
CA LYS A 26 25.64 0.14 8.99
C LYS A 26 26.55 -1.04 8.68
N VAL A 27 27.78 -0.96 9.14
CA VAL A 27 28.75 -2.06 9.02
C VAL A 27 28.55 -2.99 10.21
N LEU A 28 28.23 -4.25 9.92
CA LEU A 28 28.25 -5.37 10.85
C LEU A 28 29.43 -6.26 10.46
N GLY A 29 29.90 -7.13 11.37
CA GLY A 29 31.09 -7.95 11.12
C GLY A 29 31.01 -8.80 9.85
N ASP A 30 29.83 -9.33 9.55
CA ASP A 30 29.55 -10.23 8.41
C ASP A 30 28.94 -9.53 7.18
N ARG A 31 28.39 -8.32 7.34
CA ARG A 31 27.65 -7.64 6.27
C ARG A 31 27.57 -6.13 6.44
N VAL A 32 27.36 -5.43 5.33
CA VAL A 32 27.03 -4.00 5.35
C VAL A 32 25.57 -3.84 4.95
N ILE A 33 24.80 -3.16 5.79
CA ILE A 33 23.41 -2.81 5.51
C ILE A 33 23.38 -1.40 4.96
N TYR A 34 22.91 -1.23 3.72
CA TYR A 34 22.78 0.07 3.06
C TYR A 34 21.35 0.55 3.14
N LYS A 35 21.15 1.84 3.39
CA LYS A 35 19.85 2.48 3.22
C LYS A 35 19.53 2.56 1.72
N SER A 36 18.38 2.01 1.30
CA SER A 36 17.93 2.10 -0.09
C SER A 36 17.84 3.56 -0.55
N ARG A 37 18.42 3.84 -1.71
CA ARG A 37 18.24 5.11 -2.42
C ARG A 37 16.98 5.06 -3.26
N ARG A 38 16.39 6.23 -3.49
CA ARG A 38 15.31 6.37 -4.45
C ARG A 38 15.87 6.28 -5.86
N ILE A 39 15.32 5.39 -6.66
CA ILE A 39 15.55 5.34 -8.10
C ILE A 39 14.67 6.43 -8.75
N PRO A 40 15.16 7.15 -9.77
CA PRO A 40 14.36 8.08 -10.55
C PRO A 40 13.07 7.44 -11.09
N ARG A 41 12.04 8.26 -11.30
CA ARG A 41 10.78 7.79 -11.89
C ARG A 41 11.04 7.33 -13.32
N THR A 42 10.61 6.12 -13.65
CA THR A 42 10.66 5.57 -15.01
C THR A 42 9.32 5.84 -15.70
N ARG A 43 9.29 5.78 -17.04
CA ARG A 43 8.04 5.94 -17.81
C ARG A 43 7.26 4.64 -17.95
N CYS A 44 7.79 3.56 -17.42
CA CYS A 44 7.19 2.23 -17.51
C CYS A 44 5.95 2.11 -16.64
N LEU A 45 5.07 1.21 -17.05
CA LEU A 45 3.92 0.83 -16.23
C LEU A 45 4.39 0.05 -15.00
N PRO A 46 3.76 0.27 -13.83
CA PRO A 46 4.07 -0.52 -12.65
C PRO A 46 3.64 -1.97 -12.83
N ILE A 47 4.48 -2.87 -12.34
CA ILE A 47 4.20 -4.30 -12.28
C ILE A 47 3.75 -4.64 -10.86
N ILE A 48 2.59 -5.28 -10.75
CA ILE A 48 2.11 -5.84 -9.48
C ILE A 48 3.05 -6.98 -9.09
N THR A 49 3.53 -6.92 -7.86
CA THR A 49 4.48 -7.87 -7.29
C THR A 49 4.05 -8.16 -5.85
N ASP A 50 4.79 -9.05 -5.20
CA ASP A 50 4.55 -9.46 -3.82
C ASP A 50 3.16 -10.09 -3.62
N PHE A 51 3.05 -11.34 -4.07
CA PHE A 51 1.85 -12.16 -3.91
C PHE A 51 1.86 -12.96 -2.61
N GLY A 52 2.64 -12.53 -1.59
CA GLY A 52 2.73 -13.24 -0.30
C GLY A 52 1.40 -13.33 0.44
N GLU A 53 0.53 -12.33 0.26
CA GLU A 53 -0.82 -12.29 0.82
C GLU A 53 -1.93 -12.61 -0.21
N ALA A 54 -1.58 -13.12 -1.40
CA ALA A 54 -2.58 -13.51 -2.39
C ALA A 54 -3.37 -14.74 -1.94
N ARG A 55 -4.61 -14.85 -2.42
CA ARG A 55 -5.56 -15.92 -2.11
C ARG A 55 -6.30 -16.35 -3.38
N PHE A 56 -6.74 -17.60 -3.46
CA PHE A 56 -7.49 -18.12 -4.63
C PHE A 56 -8.98 -17.76 -4.52
N ALA A 57 -9.68 -17.45 -5.62
CA ALA A 57 -11.06 -16.96 -5.52
C ALA A 57 -12.09 -17.97 -4.93
N ASP A 58 -11.76 -19.26 -4.91
CA ASP A 58 -12.73 -20.35 -4.66
C ASP A 58 -12.88 -20.74 -3.17
N GLU A 59 -12.32 -19.97 -2.23
CA GLU A 59 -12.42 -20.26 -0.78
C GLU A 59 -13.29 -19.24 -0.04
N ASP A 60 -13.82 -19.63 1.13
CA ASP A 60 -14.61 -18.76 2.01
C ASP A 60 -13.66 -18.02 2.98
N TYR A 61 -13.45 -16.72 2.72
CA TYR A 61 -12.49 -15.89 3.47
C TYR A 61 -13.11 -15.08 4.61
N ARG A 62 -14.32 -15.44 5.01
CA ARG A 62 -15.13 -14.79 6.05
C ARG A 62 -14.30 -14.53 7.32
N GLY A 63 -14.16 -13.26 7.68
CA GLY A 63 -13.47 -12.83 8.90
C GLY A 63 -11.94 -12.96 8.89
N GLN A 64 -11.31 -13.25 7.75
CA GLN A 64 -9.85 -13.18 7.62
C GLN A 64 -9.38 -11.72 7.56
N ASP A 65 -8.33 -11.42 8.32
CA ASP A 65 -7.68 -10.10 8.26
C ASP A 65 -6.76 -10.06 7.03
N VAL A 66 -7.15 -9.24 6.07
CA VAL A 66 -6.43 -9.02 4.82
C VAL A 66 -6.29 -7.51 4.60
N MET A 67 -5.40 -7.14 3.68
CA MET A 67 -5.09 -5.76 3.35
C MET A 67 -4.36 -4.99 4.47
N PRO A 68 -3.46 -4.07 4.12
CA PRO A 68 -2.78 -3.22 5.09
C PRO A 68 -3.71 -2.14 5.65
N ASP A 69 -3.61 -1.88 6.97
CA ASP A 69 -4.23 -0.81 7.76
C ASP A 69 -5.22 0.12 7.03
N VAL A 70 -4.75 1.28 6.56
CA VAL A 70 -5.56 2.38 6.01
C VAL A 70 -6.12 2.09 4.61
N TYR A 71 -5.73 0.96 4.02
CA TYR A 71 -6.18 0.53 2.70
C TYR A 71 -7.32 -0.48 2.79
N ARG A 72 -7.69 -0.94 3.99
CA ARG A 72 -8.77 -1.92 4.19
C ARG A 72 -10.10 -1.42 3.61
N ALA A 73 -10.78 -2.32 2.92
CA ALA A 73 -12.13 -2.12 2.43
C ALA A 73 -13.15 -2.21 3.60
N PRO A 74 -14.34 -1.56 3.49
CA PRO A 74 -15.33 -1.58 4.55
C PRO A 74 -15.80 -2.99 4.93
N GLU A 75 -15.97 -3.89 3.96
CA GLU A 75 -16.35 -5.29 4.19
C GLU A 75 -15.30 -6.07 4.99
N VAL A 76 -14.02 -5.75 4.82
CA VAL A 76 -12.92 -6.35 5.59
C VAL A 76 -12.91 -5.84 7.02
N ILE A 77 -13.10 -4.53 7.22
CA ILE A 77 -13.21 -3.92 8.55
C ILE A 77 -14.39 -4.50 9.33
N LEU A 78 -15.53 -4.69 8.64
CA LEU A 78 -16.75 -5.27 9.19
C LEU A 78 -16.70 -6.80 9.33
N LYS A 79 -15.61 -7.45 8.93
CA LYS A 79 -15.42 -8.92 8.96
C LYS A 79 -16.48 -9.68 8.16
N MET A 80 -17.01 -9.06 7.11
CA MET A 80 -17.93 -9.66 6.17
C MET A 80 -17.19 -10.60 5.21
N ASN A 81 -17.93 -11.29 4.35
CA ASN A 81 -17.32 -11.94 3.21
C ASN A 81 -16.81 -10.90 2.22
N TRP A 82 -15.66 -11.20 1.63
CA TRP A 82 -15.01 -10.38 0.65
C TRP A 82 -14.57 -11.23 -0.55
N ASP A 83 -14.43 -10.59 -1.69
CA ASP A 83 -13.99 -11.18 -2.95
C ASP A 83 -12.95 -10.25 -3.60
N ASN A 84 -12.70 -10.41 -4.90
CA ASN A 84 -11.75 -9.58 -5.65
C ASN A 84 -12.11 -8.07 -5.69
N LYS A 85 -13.25 -7.63 -5.15
CA LYS A 85 -13.59 -6.20 -5.06
C LYS A 85 -12.72 -5.45 -4.06
N VAL A 86 -12.15 -6.12 -3.07
CA VAL A 86 -11.19 -5.50 -2.14
C VAL A 86 -9.92 -5.01 -2.86
N ASP A 87 -9.52 -5.67 -3.95
CA ASP A 87 -8.39 -5.24 -4.78
C ASP A 87 -8.73 -3.95 -5.53
N ILE A 88 -9.97 -3.80 -6.01
CA ILE A 88 -10.44 -2.58 -6.67
C ILE A 88 -10.44 -1.41 -5.68
N TRP A 89 -10.89 -1.65 -4.44
CA TRP A 89 -10.80 -0.68 -3.36
C TRP A 89 -9.34 -0.25 -3.09
N SER A 90 -8.43 -1.22 -2.96
CA SER A 90 -7.00 -0.97 -2.73
C SER A 90 -6.39 -0.13 -3.85
N ILE A 91 -6.73 -0.42 -5.11
CA ILE A 91 -6.25 0.36 -6.27
C ILE A 91 -6.73 1.80 -6.19
N ALA A 92 -8.00 2.04 -5.81
CA ALA A 92 -8.53 3.39 -5.66
C ALA A 92 -7.80 4.18 -4.57
N MET A 93 -7.49 3.55 -3.43
CA MET A 93 -6.71 4.16 -2.36
C MET A 93 -5.28 4.50 -2.80
N VAL A 94 -4.58 3.56 -3.46
CA VAL A 94 -3.23 3.80 -4.00
C VAL A 94 -3.25 4.93 -5.03
N PHE A 95 -4.24 4.95 -5.92
CA PHE A 95 -4.39 6.02 -6.91
C PHE A 95 -4.59 7.39 -6.24
N TRP A 96 -5.45 7.45 -5.23
CA TRP A 96 -5.63 8.67 -4.45
C TRP A 96 -4.31 9.16 -3.84
N ASP A 97 -3.56 8.29 -3.16
CA ASP A 97 -2.29 8.65 -2.52
C ASP A 97 -1.28 9.23 -3.50
N LEU A 98 -1.23 8.66 -4.71
CA LEU A 98 -0.33 9.11 -5.77
C LEU A 98 -0.71 10.50 -6.31
N VAL A 99 -2.01 10.80 -6.40
CA VAL A 99 -2.52 12.07 -6.94
C VAL A 99 -2.55 13.17 -5.88
N ALA A 100 -3.07 12.86 -4.69
CA ALA A 100 -3.27 13.83 -3.61
C ALA A 100 -2.01 14.04 -2.74
N GLY A 101 -1.05 13.10 -2.77
CA GLY A 101 0.15 13.15 -1.94
C GLY A 101 -0.12 12.90 -0.44
N ARG A 102 -1.30 12.41 -0.09
CA ARG A 102 -1.73 12.06 1.27
C ARG A 102 -2.76 10.91 1.22
N THR A 103 -2.87 10.16 2.31
CA THR A 103 -3.89 9.10 2.42
C THR A 103 -5.30 9.67 2.43
N LEU A 104 -6.24 8.93 1.83
CA LEU A 104 -7.66 9.31 1.81
C LEU A 104 -8.25 9.24 3.22
N PHE A 105 -7.98 8.13 3.91
CA PHE A 105 -8.37 7.86 5.28
C PHE A 105 -7.12 7.88 6.18
N GLN A 106 -7.25 8.41 7.39
CA GLN A 106 -6.18 8.35 8.39
C GLN A 106 -6.37 7.13 9.28
N ALA A 107 -7.62 6.80 9.63
CA ALA A 107 -7.99 5.65 10.44
C ALA A 107 -7.18 5.50 11.74
N ARG A 108 -6.65 6.59 12.31
CA ARG A 108 -5.77 6.56 13.47
C ARG A 108 -6.32 7.42 14.60
N ASN A 109 -6.38 6.84 15.79
CA ASN A 109 -6.81 7.54 17.00
C ASN A 109 -5.73 8.51 17.52
N GLY A 110 -6.01 9.19 18.63
CA GLY A 110 -5.06 10.15 19.23
C GLY A 110 -3.70 9.58 19.64
N GLN A 111 -3.57 8.24 19.72
CA GLN A 111 -2.33 7.52 20.02
C GLN A 111 -1.64 6.99 18.75
N GLN A 112 -2.11 7.38 17.56
CA GLN A 112 -1.62 6.90 16.26
C GLN A 112 -1.85 5.39 16.01
N LEU A 113 -2.72 4.74 16.78
CA LEU A 113 -3.12 3.36 16.58
C LEU A 113 -4.27 3.28 15.59
N LEU A 114 -4.29 2.22 14.77
CA LEU A 114 -5.40 1.95 13.85
C LEU A 114 -6.71 1.80 14.64
N ASP A 115 -7.75 2.49 14.20
CA ASP A 115 -9.08 2.47 14.79
C ASP A 115 -10.12 2.25 13.68
N ASP A 116 -10.64 1.03 13.62
CA ASP A 116 -11.63 0.60 12.63
C ASP A 116 -12.93 1.41 12.70
N THR A 117 -13.33 1.86 13.90
CA THR A 117 -14.54 2.68 14.07
C THR A 117 -14.34 4.06 13.47
N LEU A 118 -13.16 4.66 13.71
CA LEU A 118 -12.80 5.93 13.10
C LEU A 118 -12.68 5.78 11.57
N HIS A 119 -12.09 4.68 11.09
CA HIS A 119 -11.96 4.41 9.67
C HIS A 119 -13.33 4.40 8.97
N LEU A 120 -14.30 3.65 9.51
CA LEU A 120 -15.67 3.62 8.98
C LEU A 120 -16.36 4.98 9.09
N ALA A 121 -16.12 5.74 10.18
CA ALA A 121 -16.66 7.08 10.31
C ALA A 121 -16.13 8.04 9.22
N GLU A 122 -14.83 7.96 8.89
CA GLU A 122 -14.24 8.74 7.80
C GLU A 122 -14.81 8.32 6.44
N MET A 123 -14.99 7.01 6.20
CA MET A 123 -15.64 6.49 5.00
C MET A 123 -17.05 7.06 4.83
N VAL A 124 -17.86 7.03 5.90
CA VAL A 124 -19.22 7.58 5.89
C VAL A 124 -19.22 9.09 5.69
N ALA A 125 -18.27 9.81 6.27
CA ALA A 125 -18.16 11.27 6.12
C ALA A 125 -17.86 11.69 4.67
N ILE A 126 -17.08 10.89 3.92
CA ILE A 126 -16.68 11.19 2.54
C ILE A 126 -17.70 10.66 1.52
N MET A 127 -18.17 9.43 1.70
CA MET A 127 -18.98 8.72 0.69
C MET A 127 -20.48 8.67 1.03
N GLY A 128 -20.85 9.06 2.26
CA GLY A 128 -22.18 8.86 2.79
C GLY A 128 -22.36 7.48 3.46
N PRO A 129 -23.51 7.24 4.11
CA PRO A 129 -23.79 5.98 4.77
C PRO A 129 -23.88 4.83 3.76
N PRO A 130 -23.45 3.60 4.14
CA PRO A 130 -23.60 2.42 3.29
C PRO A 130 -25.08 2.14 2.99
N SER A 131 -25.33 1.52 1.84
CA SER A 131 -26.68 1.06 1.47
C SER A 131 -27.16 -0.02 2.45
N ARG A 132 -28.48 -0.23 2.55
CA ARG A 132 -29.04 -1.30 3.39
C ARG A 132 -28.62 -2.68 2.92
N GLU A 133 -28.57 -2.89 1.61
CA GLU A 133 -28.12 -4.14 0.98
C GLU A 133 -26.68 -4.51 1.37
N PHE A 134 -25.85 -3.52 1.70
CA PHE A 134 -24.47 -3.78 2.16
C PHE A 134 -24.40 -4.21 3.63
N LEU A 135 -25.46 -3.99 4.42
CA LEU A 135 -25.50 -4.30 5.84
C LEU A 135 -26.21 -5.63 6.15
N GLU A 136 -26.85 -6.23 5.14
CA GLU A 136 -27.61 -7.48 5.20
C GLU A 136 -26.75 -8.67 4.73
#